data_AF-A0A5J4VJ52-F1
#
_entry.id   AF-A0A5J4VJ52-F1
#
_cell.length_a   1.000
_cell.length_b   1.000
_cell.length_c   1.000
_cell.angle_alpha   90.00
_cell.angle_beta   90.00
_cell.angle_gamma   90.00
#
_symmetry.space_group_name_H-M   'P 1'
#
loop_
_entity.id
_entity.type
_entity.pdbx_description
1 polymer ?
#
loop_
_entity_poly.entity_id
_entity_poly.type
_entity_poly.pdbx_seq_one_letter_code
_entity_poly.pdbx_strand_id
1 'polypeptide(L)'
;MPFRGGQDLENFFTHNMVDEFKKQLNMDLMGNYCSVGRLCISSERVRRTLSTETQLVIVIDSLYEGYDFNVVITRIKFEQLCDKKFNGNELFKSINEEEAVAYGAAVQTTVLKGTIRSKDDDLLLIDVTPLSLDIETA
;
A
#
# COMPACT_ATOMS: atom_id res chain seq x y z
N MET A 1 5.69 -16.75 4.15
CA MET A 1 5.58 -15.58 5.06
C MET A 1 4.19 -14.99 4.86
N PRO A 2 3.45 -14.58 5.91
CA PRO A 2 2.16 -13.92 5.73
C PRO A 2 2.37 -12.60 4.97
N PHE A 3 1.50 -12.31 4.00
CA PHE A 3 1.48 -11.04 3.26
C PHE A 3 1.22 -9.89 4.25
N ARG A 4 2.15 -8.93 4.34
CA ARG A 4 2.01 -7.68 5.10
C ARG A 4 1.43 -6.59 4.18
N GLY A 5 0.16 -6.75 3.82
CA GLY A 5 -0.70 -5.68 3.24
C GLY A 5 0.00 -4.74 2.23
N GLY A 6 -0.14 -3.43 2.45
CA GLY A 6 0.37 -2.38 1.55
C GLY A 6 1.90 -2.31 1.43
N GLN A 7 2.64 -2.72 2.48
CA GLN A 7 4.10 -2.71 2.47
C GLN A 7 4.66 -3.67 1.41
N ASP A 8 4.02 -4.82 1.19
CA ASP A 8 4.46 -5.79 0.19
C ASP A 8 4.25 -5.29 -1.25
N LEU A 9 3.21 -4.49 -1.47
CA LEU A 9 2.97 -3.82 -2.74
C LEU A 9 4.04 -2.75 -3.00
N GLU A 10 4.33 -1.93 -1.99
CA GLU A 10 5.37 -0.89 -2.07
C GLU A 10 6.76 -1.49 -2.30
N ASN A 11 7.09 -2.59 -1.61
CA ASN A 11 8.33 -3.33 -1.83
C ASN A 11 8.41 -3.89 -3.25
N PHE A 12 7.32 -4.47 -3.77
CA PHE A 12 7.26 -4.99 -5.13
C PHE A 12 7.44 -3.89 -6.17
N PHE A 13 6.79 -2.75 -5.97
CA PHE A 13 6.89 -1.58 -6.85
C PHE A 13 8.31 -1.00 -6.85
N THR A 14 8.93 -0.89 -5.68
CA THR A 14 10.31 -0.45 -5.51
C THR A 14 11.29 -1.41 -6.22
N HIS A 15 11.09 -2.72 -6.11
CA HIS A 15 11.88 -3.70 -6.86
C HIS A 15 11.77 -3.51 -8.38
N ASN A 16 10.57 -3.25 -8.90
CA ASN A 16 10.36 -3.00 -10.32
C ASN A 16 11.09 -1.74 -10.79
N MET A 17 11.04 -0.66 -10.00
CA MET A 17 11.79 0.57 -10.29
C MET A 17 13.30 0.35 -10.26
N VAL A 18 13.81 -0.45 -9.33
CA VAL A 18 15.22 -0.83 -9.30
C VAL A 18 15.59 -1.59 -10.58
N ASP A 19 14.73 -2.48 -11.08
CA ASP A 19 14.97 -3.17 -12.35
C ASP A 19 14.91 -2.23 -13.57
N GLU A 20 14.02 -1.23 -13.56
CA GLU A 20 14.00 -0.18 -14.58
C GLU A 20 15.28 0.68 -14.55
N PHE A 21 15.76 1.03 -13.35
CA PHE A 21 17.00 1.75 -13.15
C PHE A 21 18.22 0.95 -13.65
N LYS A 22 18.29 -0.34 -13.31
CA LYS A 22 19.33 -1.26 -13.79
C LYS A 22 19.36 -1.33 -15.31
N LYS A 23 18.21 -1.35 -15.98
CA LYS A 23 18.14 -1.37 -17.46
C LYS A 23 18.64 -0.07 -18.10
N GLN A 24 18.38 1.07 -17.48
CA GLN A 24 18.78 2.37 -18.03
C GLN A 24 20.25 2.69 -17.79
N LEU A 25 20.77 2.37 -16.60
CA LEU A 25 22.09 2.82 -16.15
C LEU A 25 23.09 1.68 -15.97
N ASN A 26 22.67 0.42 -16.10
CA ASN A 26 23.49 -0.78 -15.94
C ASN A 26 24.27 -0.83 -14.61
N MET A 27 23.68 -0.21 -13.57
CA MET A 27 24.25 -0.09 -12.23
C MET A 27 23.27 -0.62 -11.19
N ASP A 28 23.80 -1.28 -10.16
CA ASP A 28 23.02 -1.92 -9.11
C ASP A 28 22.83 -1.02 -7.89
N LEU A 29 21.60 -0.53 -7.70
CA LEU A 29 21.19 0.25 -6.51
C LEU A 29 21.19 -0.55 -5.20
N MET A 30 21.20 -1.89 -5.28
CA MET A 30 20.98 -2.78 -4.13
C MET A 30 22.10 -2.74 -3.08
N GLY A 31 23.24 -2.11 -3.38
CA GLY A 31 24.32 -1.87 -2.43
C GLY A 31 24.12 -0.65 -1.52
N ASN A 32 23.20 0.28 -1.86
CA ASN A 32 23.02 1.52 -1.11
C ASN A 32 21.62 1.63 -0.49
N TYR A 33 21.56 1.46 0.83
CA TYR A 33 20.33 1.56 1.61
C TYR A 33 19.66 2.95 1.53
N CYS A 34 20.43 4.04 1.46
CA CYS A 34 19.90 5.40 1.41
C CYS A 34 19.18 5.68 0.08
N SER A 35 19.73 5.21 -1.03
CA SER A 35 19.11 5.35 -2.36
C SER A 35 17.78 4.59 -2.44
N VAL A 36 17.76 3.35 -1.91
CA VAL A 36 16.53 2.56 -1.82
C VAL A 36 15.50 3.22 -0.90
N GLY A 37 15.92 3.78 0.23
CA GLY A 37 15.03 4.52 1.14
C GLY A 37 14.36 5.73 0.47
N ARG A 38 15.11 6.52 -0.31
CA ARG A 38 14.55 7.64 -1.10
C ARG A 38 13.55 7.14 -2.15
N LEU A 39 13.89 6.04 -2.82
CA LEU A 39 13.00 5.40 -3.80
C LEU A 39 11.71 4.91 -3.13
N CYS A 40 11.78 4.27 -1.97
CA CYS A 40 10.60 3.84 -1.20
C CYS A 40 9.67 5.01 -0.85
N ILE A 41 10.21 6.13 -0.36
CA ILE A 41 9.41 7.32 -0.04
C ILE A 41 8.74 7.87 -1.30
N SER A 42 9.46 7.89 -2.43
CA SER A 42 8.89 8.30 -3.70
C SER A 42 7.78 7.35 -4.17
N SER A 43 7.96 6.04 -3.98
CA SER A 43 6.99 4.98 -4.29
C SER A 43 5.72 5.11 -3.46
N GLU A 44 5.83 5.37 -2.15
CA GLU A 44 4.68 5.63 -1.29
C GLU A 44 3.90 6.85 -1.78
N ARG A 45 4.62 7.93 -2.12
CA ARG A 45 4.01 9.14 -2.66
C ARG A 45 3.28 8.87 -3.98
N VAL A 46 3.83 8.00 -4.82
CA VAL A 46 3.19 7.57 -6.07
C VAL A 46 1.90 6.83 -5.81
N ARG A 47 1.90 5.85 -4.89
CA ARG A 47 0.69 5.13 -4.49
C ARG A 47 -0.40 6.10 -4.04
N ARG A 48 -0.06 7.04 -3.15
CA ARG A 48 -1.03 8.02 -2.62
C ARG A 48 -1.58 8.95 -3.72
N THR A 49 -0.71 9.44 -4.61
CA THR A 49 -1.10 10.43 -5.62
C THR A 49 -1.85 9.78 -6.79
N LEU A 50 -1.47 8.58 -7.23
CA LEU A 50 -2.15 7.87 -8.33
C LEU A 50 -3.53 7.32 -7.94
N SER A 51 -3.83 7.24 -6.64
CA SER A 51 -5.18 6.95 -6.16
C SER A 51 -6.17 8.04 -6.55
N THR A 52 -5.73 9.30 -6.66
CA THR A 52 -6.57 10.44 -7.05
C THR A 52 -6.27 10.94 -8.46
N GLU A 53 -5.01 10.91 -8.90
CA GLU A 53 -4.53 11.45 -10.17
C GLU A 53 -4.23 10.36 -11.20
N THR A 54 -4.28 10.70 -12.50
CA THR A 54 -4.06 9.72 -13.59
C THR A 54 -2.60 9.47 -13.92
N GLN A 55 -1.70 10.39 -13.56
CA GLN A 55 -0.26 10.32 -13.87
C GLN A 55 0.55 11.11 -12.84
N LEU A 56 1.75 10.64 -12.54
CA LEU A 56 2.73 11.33 -11.70
C LEU A 56 4.12 11.20 -12.32
N VAL A 57 4.90 12.29 -12.23
CA VAL A 57 6.32 12.28 -12.57
C VAL A 57 7.12 12.19 -11.28
N ILE A 58 7.96 11.17 -11.17
CA ILE A 58 8.90 11.02 -10.07
C ILE A 58 10.21 11.65 -10.49
N VAL A 59 10.69 12.59 -9.68
CA VAL A 59 12.00 13.21 -9.84
C VAL A 59 12.75 13.04 -8.52
N ILE A 60 13.88 12.35 -8.57
CA ILE A 60 14.80 12.22 -7.43
C ILE A 60 16.19 12.66 -7.88
N ASP A 61 16.64 13.76 -7.31
CA ASP A 61 17.97 14.30 -7.57
C ASP A 61 19.04 13.43 -6.90
N SER A 62 20.11 13.12 -7.62
CA SER A 62 21.26 12.35 -7.12
C SER A 62 20.84 11.06 -6.41
N LEU A 63 20.06 10.22 -7.11
CA LEU A 63 19.57 8.96 -6.56
C LEU A 63 20.73 8.00 -6.26
N TYR A 64 21.70 7.87 -7.17
CA TYR A 64 22.87 7.00 -7.00
C TYR A 64 24.06 7.53 -7.78
N GLU A 65 25.24 7.64 -7.14
CA GLU A 65 26.48 8.14 -7.74
C GLU A 65 26.37 9.46 -8.52
N GLY A 66 25.42 10.32 -8.13
CA GLY A 66 25.19 11.62 -8.79
C GLY A 66 24.30 11.57 -10.03
N TYR A 67 23.69 10.41 -10.33
CA TYR A 67 22.68 10.29 -11.39
C TYR A 67 21.29 10.61 -10.85
N ASP A 68 20.56 11.41 -11.63
CA ASP A 68 19.17 11.73 -11.35
C ASP A 68 18.24 10.65 -11.88
N PHE A 69 17.13 10.43 -11.18
CA PHE A 69 16.10 9.50 -11.61
C PHE A 69 14.82 10.25 -11.96
N ASN A 70 14.42 10.15 -13.22
CA ASN A 70 13.18 10.71 -13.73
C ASN A 70 12.37 9.63 -14.44
N VAL A 71 11.21 9.30 -13.88
CA VAL A 71 10.28 8.33 -14.47
C VAL A 71 8.86 8.85 -14.38
N VAL A 72 8.13 8.71 -15.49
CA VAL A 72 6.69 8.99 -15.56
C VAL A 72 5.92 7.71 -15.31
N ILE A 73 5.01 7.73 -14.33
CA ILE A 73 4.16 6.59 -13.98
C ILE A 73 2.70 6.98 -14.14
N THR A 74 1.97 6.15 -14.89
CA THR A 74 0.54 6.30 -15.10
C THR A 74 -0.22 5.34 -14.21
N ARG A 75 -1.46 5.69 -13.86
CA ARG A 75 -2.37 4.81 -13.12
C ARG A 75 -2.52 3.44 -13.76
N ILE A 76 -2.57 3.38 -15.10
CA ILE A 76 -2.67 2.13 -15.86
C ILE A 76 -1.46 1.23 -15.60
N LYS A 77 -0.23 1.77 -15.64
CA LYS A 77 0.99 1.00 -15.38
C LYS A 77 1.02 0.49 -13.94
N PHE A 78 0.55 1.29 -12.99
CA PHE A 78 0.45 0.90 -11.58
C PHE A 78 -0.57 -0.24 -11.36
N GLU A 79 -1.77 -0.13 -11.95
CA GLU A 79 -2.81 -1.17 -11.87
C GLU A 79 -2.31 -2.50 -12.47
N GLN A 80 -1.61 -2.45 -13.62
CA GLN A 80 -1.00 -3.65 -14.22
C GLN A 80 0.05 -4.32 -13.32
N LEU A 81 0.81 -3.54 -12.54
CA LEU A 81 1.77 -4.08 -11.58
C LEU A 81 1.06 -4.74 -10.39
N CYS A 82 -0.04 -4.15 -9.93
CA CYS A 82 -0.88 -4.74 -8.90
C CYS A 82 -1.53 -6.05 -9.38
N ASP A 83 -2.08 -6.09 -10.60
CA ASP A 83 -2.68 -7.30 -11.17
C ASP A 83 -1.69 -8.47 -11.26
N LYS A 84 -0.43 -8.18 -11.64
CA LYS A 84 0.66 -9.16 -11.66
C LYS A 84 0.97 -9.72 -10.27
N LYS A 85 0.80 -8.91 -9.22
CA LYS A 85 1.09 -9.31 -7.84
C LYS A 85 -0.06 -10.08 -7.21
N PHE A 86 -1.31 -9.77 -7.56
CA PHE A 86 -2.52 -10.32 -6.97
C PHE A 86 -3.22 -11.38 -7.85
N ASN A 87 -2.53 -11.94 -8.84
CA ASN A 87 -3.00 -13.04 -9.69
C ASN A 87 -4.37 -12.80 -10.35
N GLY A 88 -4.66 -11.56 -10.78
CA GLY A 88 -5.87 -11.24 -11.54
C GLY A 88 -7.15 -11.07 -10.74
N ASN A 89 -7.07 -10.91 -9.42
CA ASN A 89 -8.22 -10.44 -8.64
C ASN A 89 -8.49 -8.96 -8.96
N GLU A 90 -9.74 -8.61 -9.25
CA GLU A 90 -10.13 -7.22 -9.50
C GLU A 90 -9.88 -6.36 -8.25
N LEU A 91 -9.11 -5.29 -8.43
CA LEU A 91 -8.83 -4.33 -7.37
C LEU A 91 -10.11 -3.55 -7.04
N PHE A 92 -10.51 -3.55 -5.77
CA PHE A 92 -11.59 -2.70 -5.28
C PHE A 92 -11.12 -1.24 -5.20
N LYS A 93 -11.81 -0.34 -5.92
CA LYS A 93 -11.39 1.07 -6.09
C LYS A 93 -12.27 2.09 -5.36
N SER A 94 -13.34 1.64 -4.70
CA SER A 94 -14.35 2.51 -4.09
C SER A 94 -14.06 2.89 -2.63
N ILE A 95 -13.07 2.26 -2.00
CA ILE A 95 -12.78 2.44 -0.58
C ILE A 95 -11.34 2.91 -0.43
N ASN A 96 -11.13 3.98 0.35
CA ASN A 96 -9.81 4.47 0.71
C ASN A 96 -9.19 3.54 1.77
N GLU A 97 -8.08 2.88 1.44
CA GLU A 97 -7.37 1.98 2.34
C GLU A 97 -6.79 2.66 3.58
N GLU A 98 -6.48 3.96 3.51
CA GLU A 98 -5.86 4.70 4.62
C GLU A 98 -6.89 5.12 5.69
N GLU A 99 -8.16 5.27 5.31
CA GLU A 99 -9.21 5.82 6.18
C GLU A 99 -10.29 4.80 6.56
N ALA A 100 -10.44 3.72 5.80
CA ALA A 100 -11.50 2.73 6.03
C ALA A 100 -11.48 2.14 7.45
N VAL A 101 -10.29 1.83 7.97
CA VAL A 101 -10.13 1.27 9.33
C VAL A 101 -10.51 2.31 10.39
N ALA A 102 -10.07 3.55 10.23
CA ALA A 102 -10.39 4.63 11.15
C ALA A 102 -11.89 4.93 11.16
N TYR A 103 -12.52 4.93 9.99
CA TYR A 103 -13.96 5.10 9.84
C TYR A 103 -14.74 3.97 10.53
N GLY A 104 -14.37 2.71 10.27
CA GLY A 104 -14.98 1.55 10.93
C GLY A 104 -14.86 1.61 12.47
N ALA A 105 -13.71 2.01 12.99
CA ALA A 105 -13.50 2.20 14.43
C ALA A 105 -14.36 3.33 15.01
N ALA A 106 -14.53 4.44 14.27
CA ALA A 106 -15.39 5.55 14.67
C ALA A 106 -16.88 5.15 14.70
N VAL A 107 -17.32 4.38 13.70
CA VAL A 107 -18.68 3.81 13.65
C VAL A 107 -18.89 2.89 14.86
N GLN A 108 -17.98 1.95 15.11
CA GLN A 108 -18.09 1.03 16.24
C GLN A 108 -18.09 1.77 17.60
N THR A 109 -17.29 2.83 17.72
CA THR A 109 -17.30 3.68 18.93
C THR A 109 -18.65 4.35 19.14
N THR A 110 -19.30 4.80 18.07
CA THR A 110 -20.64 5.43 18.13
C THR A 110 -21.70 4.41 18.57
N VAL A 111 -21.62 3.17 18.08
CA VAL A 111 -22.48 2.06 18.49
C VAL A 111 -22.29 1.79 19.99
N LEU A 112 -21.04 1.67 20.47
CA LEU A 112 -20.74 1.43 21.89
C LEU A 112 -21.16 2.58 22.82
N LYS A 113 -21.10 3.83 22.34
CA LYS A 113 -21.57 5.01 23.10
C LYS A 113 -23.08 5.13 23.18
N GLY A 114 -23.85 4.29 22.47
CA GLY A 114 -25.31 4.32 22.47
C GLY A 114 -25.90 5.63 21.93
N THR A 115 -25.15 6.38 21.11
CA THR A 115 -25.57 7.71 20.60
C THR A 115 -26.38 7.60 19.31
N ILE A 116 -26.51 6.39 18.74
CA ILE A 116 -27.29 6.12 17.52
C ILE A 116 -28.78 6.15 17.90
N ARG A 117 -29.49 7.22 17.52
CA ARG A 117 -30.92 7.42 17.82
C ARG A 117 -31.85 7.26 16.61
N SER A 118 -31.38 6.72 15.49
CA SER A 118 -32.19 6.42 14.32
C SER A 118 -32.46 4.92 14.20
N LYS A 119 -33.70 4.56 13.86
CA LYS A 119 -34.27 3.21 13.86
C LYS A 119 -33.83 2.30 12.70
N ASP A 120 -32.84 2.67 11.90
CA ASP A 120 -32.61 2.04 10.58
C ASP A 120 -31.19 1.46 10.33
N ASP A 121 -30.27 1.43 11.30
CA ASP A 121 -28.93 0.83 11.12
C ASP A 121 -28.62 -0.24 12.18
N ASP A 122 -29.32 -1.38 12.13
CA ASP A 122 -28.95 -2.58 12.88
C ASP A 122 -27.67 -3.20 12.28
N LEU A 123 -26.51 -2.65 12.65
CA LEU A 123 -25.20 -3.18 12.27
C LEU A 123 -24.79 -4.32 13.23
N LEU A 124 -24.80 -5.57 12.73
CA LEU A 124 -24.29 -6.73 13.47
C LEU A 124 -22.88 -7.10 12.98
N LEU A 125 -21.90 -6.99 13.87
CA LEU A 125 -20.52 -7.40 13.62
C LEU A 125 -20.25 -8.73 14.34
N ILE A 126 -19.84 -9.76 13.58
CA ILE A 126 -19.44 -11.07 14.11
C ILE A 126 -17.97 -11.27 13.73
N ASP A 127 -17.10 -11.39 14.73
CA ASP A 127 -15.66 -11.63 14.54
C ASP A 127 -15.27 -13.07 14.92
N VAL A 128 -14.15 -13.54 14.39
CA VAL A 128 -13.63 -14.91 14.60
C VAL A 128 -12.28 -14.85 15.29
N THR A 129 -12.07 -15.69 16.30
CA THR A 129 -10.74 -15.87 16.92
C THR A 129 -9.90 -16.80 16.04
N PRO A 130 -8.81 -16.31 15.40
CA PRO A 130 -8.06 -17.10 14.43
C PRO A 130 -7.18 -18.20 15.05
N LEU A 131 -6.94 -18.14 16.37
CA LEU A 131 -6.09 -19.08 17.10
C LEU A 131 -6.92 -19.86 18.12
N SER A 132 -6.63 -21.15 18.26
CA SER A 132 -7.22 -22.01 19.29
C SER A 132 -6.74 -21.57 20.68
N LEU A 133 -7.69 -21.36 21.58
CA LEU A 133 -7.45 -21.04 22.99
C LEU A 133 -7.71 -22.29 23.82
N ASP A 134 -6.66 -22.81 24.46
CA ASP A 134 -6.76 -23.85 25.48
C ASP A 134 -6.33 -23.29 26.84
N ILE A 135 -6.90 -23.85 27.91
CA ILE A 135 -6.49 -23.56 29.29
C ILE A 135 -5.96 -24.84 29.94
N GLU A 136 -4.78 -24.77 30.54
CA GLU A 136 -4.23 -25.83 31.39
C GLU A 136 -4.40 -25.43 32.86
N THR A 137 -5.14 -26.22 33.62
CA THR A 137 -5.24 -26.11 35.08
C THR A 137 -4.36 -27.16 35.75
N ALA A 138 -3.51 -26.73 36.69
CA ALA A 138 -2.58 -27.56 37.48
C ALA A 138 -3.26 -28.30 38.63
#